data_AF-A0A943UZH8-F1
#
_entry.id   AF-A0A943UZH8-F1
#
_cell.length_a   1.000
_cell.length_b   1.000
_cell.length_c   1.000
_cell.angle_alpha   90.00
_cell.angle_beta   90.00
_cell.angle_gamma   90.00
#
_symmetry.space_group_name_H-M   'P 1'
#
loop_
_entity.id
_entity.type
_entity.pdbx_description
1 polymer ?
#
loop_
_entity_poly.entity_id
_entity_poly.type
_entity_poly.pdbx_seq_one_letter_code
_entity_poly.pdbx_strand_id
1 'polypeptide(L)'
;MTNGSHTEPRRITWKNPETGETGFVPMGFARADGFPAGAEPAVLEGEYYPSHVATDFYHHFKEDIALMGEMGFKTFRMSMNWARIFPNGDDAEPNEEGLAFYDAVFDECAKYGIEPLVTLSHYETPLALTINYGGWKNRKLVDFFERYARTVFARYKGKVKYYLTFNEINVMSMMPYMGGGMLDFSEQAKAQGAHHQFVASALAVRAAHEIDPAIQVGQMLAYQPTYAMTCDPADQVLALQSQHGTLWYADVQTGGAYPAYRKAEMARRGIELVMEPGDEELLAT
;
A
#
# COMPACT_ATOMS: atom_id res chain seq x y z
N MET A 1 -11.52 -5.33 2.30
CA MET A 1 -11.37 -5.99 0.99
C MET A 1 -12.63 -6.77 0.66
N THR A 2 -13.13 -6.73 -0.58
CA THR A 2 -14.21 -7.63 -1.02
C THR A 2 -13.62 -9.04 -1.21
N ASN A 3 -14.22 -10.06 -0.60
CA ASN A 3 -13.69 -11.43 -0.60
C ASN A 3 -14.23 -12.28 -1.78
N GLY A 4 -14.71 -11.62 -2.83
CA GLY A 4 -15.42 -12.27 -3.94
C GLY A 4 -16.94 -12.13 -3.79
N SER A 5 -17.67 -13.09 -4.36
CA SER A 5 -19.11 -13.24 -4.18
C SER A 5 -19.43 -14.19 -3.01
N HIS A 6 -20.71 -14.41 -2.74
CA HIS A 6 -21.16 -15.41 -1.76
C HIS A 6 -20.87 -16.86 -2.17
N THR A 7 -20.51 -17.11 -3.44
CA THR A 7 -20.22 -18.44 -3.99
C THR A 7 -18.79 -18.59 -4.50
N GLU A 8 -18.13 -17.50 -4.90
CA GLU A 8 -16.81 -17.55 -5.52
C GLU A 8 -15.84 -16.62 -4.80
N PRO A 9 -14.70 -17.14 -4.31
CA PRO A 9 -13.70 -16.31 -3.66
C PRO A 9 -13.05 -15.35 -4.67
N ARG A 10 -12.56 -14.22 -4.18
CA ARG A 10 -11.74 -13.31 -4.99
C ARG A 10 -10.48 -14.03 -5.49
N ARG A 11 -10.14 -13.78 -6.74
CA ARG A 11 -8.99 -14.39 -7.43
C ARG A 11 -8.14 -13.30 -8.08
N ILE A 12 -6.91 -13.67 -8.41
CA ILE A 12 -6.03 -12.89 -9.29
C ILE A 12 -5.85 -13.71 -10.55
N THR A 13 -6.22 -13.14 -11.68
CA THR A 13 -6.05 -13.75 -13.00
C THR A 13 -4.62 -13.54 -13.50
N TRP A 14 -4.13 -14.47 -14.28
CA TRP A 14 -2.80 -14.42 -14.87
C TRP A 14 -2.80 -14.91 -16.31
N LYS A 15 -1.78 -14.48 -17.06
CA LYS A 15 -1.49 -14.94 -18.42
C LYS A 15 0.01 -15.24 -18.52
N ASN A 16 0.35 -16.37 -19.13
CA ASN A 16 1.71 -16.65 -19.55
C ASN A 16 1.93 -16.00 -20.94
N PRO A 17 2.84 -15.03 -21.08
CA PRO A 17 3.04 -14.33 -22.34
C PRO A 17 3.73 -15.21 -23.41
N GLU A 18 4.45 -16.26 -23.02
CA GLU A 18 5.13 -17.18 -23.94
C GLU A 18 4.19 -18.26 -24.48
N THR A 19 3.39 -18.88 -23.60
CA THR A 19 2.50 -20.00 -23.98
C THR A 19 1.08 -19.54 -24.35
N GLY A 20 0.68 -18.35 -23.92
CA GLY A 20 -0.70 -17.86 -24.03
C GLY A 20 -1.67 -18.48 -23.03
N GLU A 21 -1.20 -19.38 -22.15
CA GLU A 21 -2.02 -19.98 -21.11
C GLU A 21 -2.54 -18.91 -20.15
N THR A 22 -3.77 -19.10 -19.66
CA THR A 22 -4.39 -18.20 -18.68
C THR A 22 -4.94 -19.02 -17.52
N GLY A 23 -5.06 -18.38 -16.37
CA GLY A 23 -5.66 -19.01 -15.21
C GLY A 23 -5.84 -18.02 -14.07
N PHE A 24 -6.04 -18.57 -12.87
CA PHE A 24 -6.22 -17.78 -11.67
C PHE A 24 -5.45 -18.37 -10.49
N VAL A 25 -5.08 -17.50 -9.55
CA VAL A 25 -4.63 -17.86 -8.21
C VAL A 25 -5.61 -17.28 -7.18
N PRO A 26 -5.91 -17.98 -6.07
CA PRO A 26 -6.76 -17.44 -5.01
C PRO A 26 -6.15 -16.16 -4.41
N MET A 27 -6.97 -15.14 -4.16
CA MET A 27 -6.55 -13.98 -3.38
C MET A 27 -6.90 -14.24 -1.90
N GLY A 28 -5.91 -14.39 -1.01
CA GLY A 28 -6.20 -14.58 0.41
C GLY A 28 -4.98 -14.55 1.34
N PHE A 29 -5.21 -14.13 2.60
CA PHE A 29 -4.22 -13.90 3.66
C PHE A 29 -3.44 -15.14 4.16
N ALA A 30 -3.52 -16.28 3.46
CA ALA A 30 -2.96 -17.54 3.95
C ALA A 30 -2.44 -18.49 2.86
N ARG A 31 -2.31 -18.06 1.60
CA ARG A 31 -1.81 -18.94 0.53
C ARG A 31 -0.64 -18.30 -0.21
N ALA A 32 0.51 -18.93 -0.02
CA ALA A 32 1.83 -18.55 -0.53
C ALA A 32 2.08 -19.07 -1.96
N ASP A 33 1.06 -19.65 -2.59
CA ASP A 33 1.16 -20.19 -3.94
C ASP A 33 1.24 -18.99 -4.87
N GLY A 34 2.45 -18.58 -5.18
CA GLY A 34 2.71 -17.50 -6.13
C GLY A 34 2.16 -17.82 -7.51
N PHE A 35 2.50 -16.98 -8.48
CA PHE A 35 2.10 -17.19 -9.86
C PHE A 35 2.83 -18.42 -10.44
N PRO A 36 2.21 -19.18 -11.36
CA PRO A 36 2.93 -20.20 -12.13
C PRO A 36 4.18 -19.60 -12.79
N ALA A 37 5.20 -20.43 -13.01
CA ALA A 37 6.45 -19.97 -13.61
C ALA A 37 6.19 -19.29 -14.97
N GLY A 38 6.70 -18.08 -15.14
CA GLY A 38 6.50 -17.27 -16.35
C GLY A 38 5.11 -16.65 -16.50
N ALA A 39 4.19 -16.84 -15.54
CA ALA A 39 2.89 -16.19 -15.57
C ALA A 39 2.97 -14.77 -14.99
N GLU A 40 2.26 -13.86 -15.64
CA GLU A 40 2.11 -12.47 -15.22
C GLU A 40 0.65 -12.20 -14.82
N PRO A 41 0.40 -11.38 -13.79
CA PRO A 41 -0.93 -10.92 -13.48
C PRO A 41 -1.53 -10.16 -14.66
N ALA A 42 -2.77 -10.48 -15.03
CA ALA A 42 -3.41 -9.90 -16.20
C ALA A 42 -4.91 -9.74 -15.98
N VAL A 43 -5.50 -8.70 -16.57
CA VAL A 43 -6.96 -8.57 -16.64
C VAL A 43 -7.44 -9.31 -17.89
N LEU A 44 -8.11 -10.43 -17.68
CA LEU A 44 -8.71 -11.27 -18.72
C LEU A 44 -10.14 -10.82 -19.03
N GLU A 45 -10.50 -10.83 -20.31
CA GLU A 45 -11.85 -10.54 -20.79
C GLU A 45 -12.83 -11.65 -20.38
N GLY A 46 -14.07 -11.28 -20.04
CA GLY A 46 -15.12 -12.22 -19.63
C GLY A 46 -15.05 -12.67 -18.17
N GLU A 47 -13.97 -12.37 -17.45
CA GLU A 47 -13.82 -12.66 -16.03
C GLU A 47 -14.51 -11.61 -15.15
N TYR A 48 -15.08 -12.07 -14.02
CA TYR A 48 -15.70 -11.18 -13.05
C TYR A 48 -14.68 -10.66 -12.04
N TYR A 49 -14.49 -9.33 -12.03
CA TYR A 49 -13.66 -8.64 -11.06
C TYR A 49 -14.53 -7.84 -10.10
N PRO A 50 -14.73 -8.29 -8.85
CA PRO A 50 -15.54 -7.57 -7.87
C PRO A 50 -15.10 -6.12 -7.67
N SER A 51 -13.82 -5.81 -7.90
CA SER A 51 -13.25 -4.46 -7.79
C SER A 51 -13.57 -3.53 -8.96
N HIS A 52 -14.04 -4.03 -10.11
CA HIS A 52 -14.36 -3.17 -11.26
C HIS A 52 -15.69 -2.44 -11.07
N VAL A 53 -16.64 -3.05 -10.37
CA VAL A 53 -17.93 -2.46 -10.03
C VAL A 53 -18.00 -2.10 -8.54
N ALA A 54 -17.62 -3.04 -7.66
CA ALA A 54 -17.74 -2.91 -6.21
C ALA A 54 -19.16 -2.47 -5.78
N THR A 55 -19.28 -1.43 -4.97
CA THR A 55 -20.55 -0.78 -4.61
C THR A 55 -20.87 0.43 -5.49
N ASP A 56 -20.13 0.61 -6.58
CA ASP A 56 -20.26 1.71 -7.54
C ASP A 56 -20.14 3.13 -6.96
N PHE A 57 -19.33 3.28 -5.89
CA PHE A 57 -19.06 4.57 -5.26
C PHE A 57 -18.58 5.64 -6.26
N TYR A 58 -17.90 5.25 -7.34
CA TYR A 58 -17.42 6.20 -8.35
C TYR A 58 -18.56 7.05 -8.96
N HIS A 59 -19.74 6.45 -9.18
CA HIS A 59 -20.90 7.16 -9.71
C HIS A 59 -21.83 7.67 -8.59
N HIS A 60 -21.83 7.01 -7.43
CA HIS A 60 -22.77 7.27 -6.33
C HIS A 60 -22.17 8.04 -5.13
N PHE A 61 -20.92 8.53 -5.21
CA PHE A 61 -20.24 9.16 -4.06
C PHE A 61 -21.02 10.31 -3.41
N LYS A 62 -21.82 11.05 -4.18
CA LYS A 62 -22.64 12.15 -3.63
C LYS A 62 -23.74 11.65 -2.70
N GLU A 63 -24.40 10.57 -3.09
CA GLU A 63 -25.46 9.93 -2.30
C GLU A 63 -24.85 9.32 -1.04
N ASP A 64 -23.74 8.59 -1.19
CA ASP A 64 -23.05 7.94 -0.09
C ASP A 64 -22.49 8.96 0.93
N ILE A 65 -21.87 10.05 0.47
CA ILE A 65 -21.33 11.10 1.35
C ILE A 65 -22.46 11.89 2.02
N ALA A 66 -23.59 12.12 1.35
CA ALA A 66 -24.76 12.74 1.97
C ALA A 66 -25.29 11.89 3.14
N LEU A 67 -25.35 10.56 2.97
CA LEU A 67 -25.71 9.64 4.06
C LEU A 67 -24.68 9.66 5.20
N MET A 68 -23.38 9.76 4.90
CA MET A 68 -22.35 9.96 5.94
C MET A 68 -22.55 11.27 6.70
N GLY A 69 -22.94 12.33 5.99
CA GLY A 69 -23.30 13.63 6.57
C GLY A 69 -24.52 13.53 7.48
N GLU A 70 -25.57 12.83 7.08
CA GLU A 70 -26.77 12.56 7.88
C GLU A 70 -26.42 11.80 9.18
N MET A 71 -25.52 10.83 9.11
CA MET A 71 -25.01 10.11 10.27
C MET A 71 -24.10 10.96 11.19
N GLY A 72 -23.73 12.17 10.76
CA GLY A 72 -22.90 13.09 11.52
C GLY A 72 -21.41 12.76 11.52
N PHE A 73 -20.91 12.10 10.46
CA PHE A 73 -19.49 11.78 10.32
C PHE A 73 -18.64 13.05 10.43
N LYS A 74 -17.49 12.93 11.10
CA LYS A 74 -16.47 14.00 11.18
C LYS A 74 -15.28 13.73 10.31
N THR A 75 -15.04 12.46 10.01
CA THR A 75 -13.93 12.02 9.16
C THR A 75 -14.38 10.87 8.30
N PHE A 76 -13.98 10.89 7.03
CA PHE A 76 -14.15 9.77 6.11
C PHE A 76 -12.78 9.32 5.61
N ARG A 77 -12.38 8.10 6.00
CA ARG A 77 -11.13 7.49 5.52
C ARG A 77 -11.36 6.80 4.19
N MET A 78 -10.58 7.16 3.18
CA MET A 78 -10.59 6.49 1.89
C MET A 78 -9.18 6.37 1.33
N SER A 79 -8.99 5.54 0.29
CA SER A 79 -7.76 5.52 -0.49
C SER A 79 -7.93 6.19 -1.84
N MET A 80 -6.83 6.72 -2.35
CA MET A 80 -6.73 7.13 -3.73
C MET A 80 -6.14 5.99 -4.55
N ASN A 81 -6.75 5.67 -5.68
CA ASN A 81 -6.25 4.65 -6.57
C ASN A 81 -5.13 5.27 -7.41
N TRP A 82 -3.89 4.84 -7.18
CA TRP A 82 -2.71 5.35 -7.88
C TRP A 82 -2.88 5.24 -9.41
N ALA A 83 -3.38 4.12 -9.92
CA ALA A 83 -3.62 3.91 -11.35
C ALA A 83 -4.72 4.80 -11.94
N ARG A 84 -5.53 5.49 -11.13
CA ARG A 84 -6.42 6.55 -11.67
C ARG A 84 -5.67 7.83 -11.97
N ILE A 85 -4.62 8.13 -11.20
CA ILE A 85 -3.83 9.36 -11.32
C ILE A 85 -2.64 9.15 -12.26
N PHE A 86 -1.95 8.02 -12.18
CA PHE A 86 -0.89 7.61 -13.10
C PHE A 86 -1.23 6.20 -13.61
N PRO A 87 -1.92 6.05 -14.75
CA PRO A 87 -2.42 4.77 -15.26
C PRO A 87 -1.39 3.64 -15.35
N ASN A 88 -0.18 3.94 -15.82
CA ASN A 88 0.93 2.99 -15.86
C ASN A 88 1.81 3.09 -14.60
N GLY A 89 1.63 4.15 -13.80
CA GLY A 89 2.36 4.43 -12.57
C GLY A 89 3.68 5.16 -12.82
N ASP A 90 4.28 4.98 -13.99
CA ASP A 90 5.49 5.67 -14.45
C ASP A 90 5.22 6.77 -15.48
N ASP A 91 3.95 7.12 -15.71
CA ASP A 91 3.57 8.18 -16.64
C ASP A 91 4.24 9.51 -16.28
N ALA A 92 4.58 10.29 -17.30
CA ALA A 92 5.24 11.59 -17.12
C ALA A 92 4.29 12.62 -16.47
N GLU A 93 3.04 12.62 -16.90
CA GLU A 93 1.99 13.54 -16.45
C GLU A 93 0.82 12.77 -15.83
N PRO A 94 0.13 13.35 -14.84
CA PRO A 94 -1.04 12.71 -14.24
C PRO A 94 -2.26 12.77 -15.18
N ASN A 95 -3.16 11.81 -15.00
CA ASN A 95 -4.48 11.80 -15.61
C ASN A 95 -5.41 12.79 -14.89
N GLU A 96 -5.78 13.87 -15.59
CA GLU A 96 -6.63 14.93 -15.04
C GLU A 96 -8.04 14.43 -14.67
N GLU A 97 -8.61 13.48 -15.41
CA GLU A 97 -9.94 12.93 -15.06
C GLU A 97 -9.92 12.21 -13.70
N GLY A 98 -8.82 11.50 -13.43
CA GLY A 98 -8.58 10.87 -12.14
C GLY A 98 -8.47 11.90 -11.02
N LEU A 99 -7.73 12.99 -11.27
CA LEU A 99 -7.57 14.07 -10.28
C LEU A 99 -8.91 14.78 -9.99
N ALA A 100 -9.66 15.10 -11.04
CA ALA A 100 -10.94 15.80 -10.97
C ALA A 100 -12.03 14.98 -10.25
N PHE A 101 -12.00 13.65 -10.35
CA PHE A 101 -12.87 12.78 -9.56
C PHE A 101 -12.67 12.99 -8.06
N TYR A 102 -11.43 12.96 -7.58
CA TYR A 102 -11.16 13.16 -6.15
C TYR A 102 -11.38 14.60 -5.70
N ASP A 103 -11.20 15.60 -6.58
CA ASP A 103 -11.66 16.96 -6.29
C ASP A 103 -13.14 16.99 -5.96
N ALA A 104 -13.96 16.36 -6.81
CA ALA A 104 -15.41 16.32 -6.60
C ALA A 104 -15.78 15.58 -5.30
N VAL A 105 -15.08 14.49 -4.97
CA VAL A 105 -15.27 13.76 -3.71
C VAL A 105 -14.95 14.63 -2.50
N PHE A 106 -13.80 15.29 -2.49
CA PHE A 106 -13.40 16.13 -1.35
C PHE A 106 -14.27 17.38 -1.21
N ASP A 107 -14.67 17.98 -2.33
CA ASP A 107 -15.62 19.09 -2.33
C ASP A 107 -16.99 18.66 -1.80
N GLU A 108 -17.43 17.43 -2.09
CA GLU A 108 -18.66 16.87 -1.52
C GLU A 108 -18.54 16.63 -0.02
N CYS A 109 -17.43 16.05 0.46
CA CYS A 109 -17.15 15.91 1.90
C CYS A 109 -17.20 17.28 2.63
N ALA A 110 -16.63 18.32 2.03
CA ALA A 110 -16.59 19.66 2.60
C ALA A 110 -18.00 20.26 2.82
N LYS A 111 -18.96 19.98 1.94
CA LYS A 111 -20.37 20.45 2.09
C LYS A 111 -21.00 19.98 3.40
N TYR A 112 -20.61 18.79 3.87
CA TYR A 112 -21.14 18.19 5.09
C TYR A 112 -20.20 18.34 6.30
N GLY A 113 -19.10 19.09 6.15
CA GLY A 113 -18.10 19.27 7.22
C GLY A 113 -17.39 17.96 7.58
N ILE A 114 -17.20 17.06 6.62
CA ILE A 114 -16.49 15.80 6.79
C ILE A 114 -15.03 16.01 6.36
N GLU A 115 -14.09 15.74 7.26
CA GLU A 115 -12.65 15.79 6.97
C GLU A 115 -12.20 14.51 6.25
N PRO A 116 -11.59 14.58 5.06
CA PRO A 116 -11.02 13.39 4.43
C PRO A 116 -9.75 12.91 5.16
N LEU A 117 -9.64 11.60 5.39
CA LEU A 117 -8.38 10.94 5.77
C LEU A 117 -7.92 10.06 4.59
N VAL A 118 -6.92 10.51 3.86
CA VAL A 118 -6.54 9.90 2.57
C VAL A 118 -5.37 8.93 2.75
N THR A 119 -5.55 7.69 2.30
CA THR A 119 -4.45 6.72 2.16
C THR A 119 -3.93 6.75 0.71
N LEU A 120 -2.63 7.00 0.52
CA LEU A 120 -2.01 7.11 -0.81
C LEU A 120 -1.85 5.76 -1.51
N SER A 121 -1.46 4.72 -0.79
CA SER A 121 -1.38 3.35 -1.32
C SER A 121 -2.05 2.35 -0.39
N HIS A 122 -3.02 1.62 -0.94
CA HIS A 122 -3.86 0.62 -0.30
C HIS A 122 -4.08 -0.61 -1.21
N TYR A 123 -2.99 -1.33 -1.48
CA TYR A 123 -2.97 -2.61 -2.22
C TYR A 123 -3.37 -2.57 -3.69
N GLU A 124 -3.16 -1.44 -4.33
CA GLU A 124 -3.54 -1.11 -5.70
C GLU A 124 -2.35 -0.56 -6.50
N THR A 125 -1.15 -1.10 -6.26
CA THR A 125 0.04 -0.78 -7.07
C THR A 125 -0.31 -0.97 -8.55
N PRO A 126 -0.07 0.04 -9.43
CA PRO A 126 -0.40 -0.07 -10.85
C PRO A 126 0.17 -1.34 -11.47
N LEU A 127 -0.65 -2.05 -12.25
CA LEU A 127 -0.30 -3.36 -12.80
C LEU A 127 0.95 -3.28 -13.70
N ALA A 128 1.09 -2.19 -14.46
CA ALA A 128 2.27 -1.94 -15.29
C ALA A 128 3.56 -1.85 -14.46
N LEU A 129 3.53 -1.32 -13.22
CA LEU A 129 4.70 -1.31 -12.35
C LEU A 129 5.10 -2.72 -11.88
N THR A 130 4.10 -3.57 -11.65
CA THR A 130 4.32 -5.00 -11.35
C THR A 130 5.00 -5.69 -12.52
N ILE A 131 4.46 -5.53 -13.74
CA ILE A 131 4.93 -6.22 -14.95
C ILE A 131 6.32 -5.70 -15.39
N ASN A 132 6.48 -4.38 -15.51
CA ASN A 132 7.66 -3.77 -16.12
C ASN A 132 8.86 -3.68 -15.17
N TYR A 133 8.62 -3.60 -13.86
CA TYR A 133 9.66 -3.36 -12.87
C TYR A 133 9.74 -4.44 -11.78
N GLY A 134 8.77 -5.34 -11.71
CA GLY A 134 8.69 -6.37 -10.65
C GLY A 134 8.17 -5.84 -9.32
N GLY A 135 7.50 -4.68 -9.32
CA GLY A 135 6.94 -4.05 -8.13
C GLY A 135 8.00 -3.40 -7.22
N TRP A 136 7.68 -3.31 -5.94
CA TRP A 136 8.43 -2.54 -4.94
C TRP A 136 9.86 -3.03 -4.67
N LYS A 137 10.26 -4.21 -5.14
CA LYS A 137 11.68 -4.62 -5.12
C LYS A 137 12.57 -3.75 -6.02
N ASN A 138 12.00 -2.98 -6.94
CA ASN A 138 12.72 -2.10 -7.83
C ASN A 138 12.71 -0.65 -7.31
N ARG A 139 13.91 -0.09 -7.18
CA ARG A 139 14.13 1.25 -6.61
C ARG A 139 13.40 2.36 -7.35
N LYS A 140 13.17 2.23 -8.67
CA LYS A 140 12.46 3.25 -9.47
C LYS A 140 11.05 3.57 -8.95
N LEU A 141 10.39 2.63 -8.27
CA LEU A 141 9.07 2.86 -7.69
C LEU A 141 9.08 3.91 -6.58
N VAL A 142 10.23 4.15 -5.94
CA VAL A 142 10.42 5.24 -4.98
C VAL A 142 10.15 6.59 -5.66
N ASP A 143 10.78 6.83 -6.81
CA ASP A 143 10.61 8.08 -7.56
C ASP A 143 9.21 8.23 -8.14
N PHE A 144 8.63 7.12 -8.64
CA PHE A 144 7.27 7.12 -9.17
C PHE A 144 6.24 7.43 -8.08
N PHE A 145 6.42 6.85 -6.89
CA PHE A 145 5.56 7.13 -5.75
C PHE A 145 5.75 8.54 -5.21
N GLU A 146 6.99 9.05 -5.14
CA GLU A 146 7.23 10.45 -4.75
C GLU A 146 6.54 11.42 -5.71
N ARG A 147 6.65 11.20 -7.04
CA ARG A 147 5.93 12.01 -8.04
C ARG A 147 4.42 11.96 -7.80
N TYR A 148 3.87 10.78 -7.65
CA TYR A 148 2.44 10.59 -7.36
C TYR A 148 2.01 11.33 -6.08
N ALA A 149 2.74 11.15 -4.98
CA ALA A 149 2.44 11.78 -3.71
C ALA A 149 2.53 13.31 -3.81
N ARG A 150 3.57 13.86 -4.45
CA ARG A 150 3.73 15.31 -4.69
C ARG A 150 2.57 15.87 -5.51
N THR A 151 2.15 15.18 -6.58
CA THR A 151 0.98 15.59 -7.38
C THR A 151 -0.28 15.65 -6.51
N VAL A 152 -0.53 14.63 -5.69
CA VAL A 152 -1.70 14.56 -4.81
C VAL A 152 -1.66 15.67 -3.75
N PHE A 153 -0.55 15.83 -3.03
CA PHE A 153 -0.42 16.89 -2.01
C PHE A 153 -0.58 18.28 -2.61
N ALA A 154 0.01 18.53 -3.80
CA ALA A 154 -0.11 19.82 -4.47
C ALA A 154 -1.54 20.09 -4.94
N ARG A 155 -2.22 19.09 -5.55
CA ARG A 155 -3.58 19.25 -6.08
C ARG A 155 -4.61 19.49 -4.97
N TYR A 156 -4.52 18.75 -3.88
CA TYR A 156 -5.53 18.78 -2.81
C TYR A 156 -5.11 19.58 -1.59
N LYS A 157 -4.07 20.42 -1.74
CA LYS A 157 -3.66 21.38 -0.72
C LYS A 157 -4.85 22.22 -0.25
N GLY A 158 -5.06 22.28 1.06
CA GLY A 158 -6.18 22.98 1.67
C GLY A 158 -7.54 22.26 1.61
N LYS A 159 -7.67 21.14 0.87
CA LYS A 159 -8.87 20.29 0.86
C LYS A 159 -8.74 19.07 1.78
N VAL A 160 -7.52 18.56 1.97
CA VAL A 160 -7.24 17.39 2.80
C VAL A 160 -6.09 17.70 3.73
N LYS A 161 -6.28 17.45 5.03
CA LYS A 161 -5.24 17.64 6.05
C LYS A 161 -4.52 16.34 6.44
N TYR A 162 -5.24 15.22 6.50
CA TYR A 162 -4.72 13.99 7.06
C TYR A 162 -4.44 12.94 5.98
N TYR A 163 -3.23 12.41 6.00
CA TYR A 163 -2.78 11.39 5.05
C TYR A 163 -2.14 10.20 5.74
N LEU A 164 -2.23 9.05 5.09
CA LEU A 164 -1.44 7.85 5.35
C LEU A 164 -0.68 7.51 4.07
N THR A 165 0.59 7.14 4.19
CA THR A 165 1.41 6.77 3.02
C THR A 165 0.99 5.38 2.50
N PHE A 166 1.38 4.33 3.21
CA PHE A 166 1.05 2.94 2.89
C PHE A 166 0.08 2.37 3.92
N ASN A 167 -1.03 1.77 3.49
CA ASN A 167 -1.89 0.97 4.35
C ASN A 167 -1.19 -0.32 4.74
N GLU A 168 -1.13 -0.61 6.04
CA GLU A 168 -0.65 -1.87 6.60
C GLU A 168 0.63 -2.34 5.88
N ILE A 169 1.67 -1.51 5.93
CA ILE A 169 2.93 -1.72 5.22
C ILE A 169 3.54 -3.11 5.51
N ASN A 170 3.23 -3.67 6.69
CA ASN A 170 3.64 -5.01 7.11
C ASN A 170 2.98 -6.15 6.34
N VAL A 171 1.92 -5.89 5.54
CA VAL A 171 1.38 -6.87 4.59
C VAL A 171 2.41 -7.28 3.54
N MET A 172 3.46 -6.49 3.31
CA MET A 172 4.63 -6.90 2.53
C MET A 172 5.19 -8.28 2.96
N SER A 173 5.21 -8.59 4.26
CA SER A 173 5.70 -9.87 4.78
C SER A 173 4.77 -11.05 4.48
N MET A 174 3.46 -10.80 4.41
CA MET A 174 2.41 -11.82 4.30
C MET A 174 1.94 -12.03 2.86
N MET A 175 1.77 -10.96 2.09
CA MET A 175 1.21 -10.95 0.74
C MET A 175 1.97 -9.97 -0.15
N PRO A 176 3.19 -10.30 -0.61
CA PRO A 176 4.06 -9.38 -1.36
C PRO A 176 3.45 -8.89 -2.68
N TYR A 177 2.59 -9.67 -3.33
CA TYR A 177 1.83 -9.19 -4.50
C TYR A 177 0.89 -8.04 -4.13
N MET A 178 0.16 -8.16 -3.03
CA MET A 178 -0.76 -7.11 -2.57
C MET A 178 -0.02 -5.92 -1.95
N GLY A 179 0.91 -6.22 -1.05
CA GLY A 179 1.67 -5.19 -0.33
C GLY A 179 2.64 -4.44 -1.24
N GLY A 180 3.14 -5.08 -2.30
CA GLY A 180 4.26 -4.56 -3.09
C GLY A 180 4.16 -4.73 -4.60
N GLY A 181 3.07 -5.28 -5.16
CA GLY A 181 3.04 -5.62 -6.59
C GLY A 181 4.15 -6.59 -7.00
N MET A 182 4.64 -7.42 -6.08
CA MET A 182 5.80 -8.28 -6.32
C MET A 182 5.38 -9.72 -6.62
N LEU A 183 5.97 -10.30 -7.67
CA LEU A 183 5.81 -11.72 -8.03
C LEU A 183 6.88 -12.61 -7.38
N ASP A 184 7.95 -12.00 -6.86
CA ASP A 184 9.01 -12.68 -6.10
C ASP A 184 8.68 -12.65 -4.61
N PHE A 185 8.43 -13.81 -4.04
CA PHE A 185 7.95 -13.99 -2.67
C PHE A 185 9.10 -14.39 -1.72
N SER A 186 10.36 -14.30 -2.17
CA SER A 186 11.52 -14.57 -1.32
C SER A 186 11.63 -13.57 -0.18
N GLU A 187 12.19 -14.00 0.95
CA GLU A 187 12.42 -13.13 2.11
C GLU A 187 13.34 -11.94 1.78
N GLN A 188 14.28 -12.14 0.85
CA GLN A 188 15.14 -11.08 0.30
C GLN A 188 14.32 -10.03 -0.46
N ALA A 189 13.45 -10.44 -1.38
CA ALA A 189 12.61 -9.52 -2.14
C ALA A 189 11.62 -8.76 -1.24
N LYS A 190 11.02 -9.44 -0.25
CA LYS A 190 10.16 -8.81 0.76
C LYS A 190 10.90 -7.74 1.57
N ALA A 191 12.11 -8.04 2.02
CA ALA A 191 12.92 -7.08 2.78
C ALA A 191 13.31 -5.87 1.93
N GLN A 192 13.74 -6.09 0.68
CA GLN A 192 14.08 -5.01 -0.25
C GLN A 192 12.86 -4.17 -0.63
N GLY A 193 11.72 -4.79 -0.89
CA GLY A 193 10.46 -4.10 -1.17
C GLY A 193 9.99 -3.24 0.00
N ALA A 194 10.09 -3.75 1.23
CA ALA A 194 9.81 -2.97 2.43
C ALA A 194 10.77 -1.78 2.57
N HIS A 195 12.07 -1.97 2.31
CA HIS A 195 13.05 -0.89 2.33
C HIS A 195 12.67 0.27 1.41
N HIS A 196 12.36 -0.04 0.15
CA HIS A 196 11.92 0.98 -0.80
C HIS A 196 10.60 1.67 -0.38
N GLN A 197 9.65 0.94 0.22
CA GLN A 197 8.44 1.57 0.76
C GLN A 197 8.72 2.50 1.94
N PHE A 198 9.68 2.18 2.82
CA PHE A 198 10.08 3.12 3.87
C PHE A 198 10.69 4.40 3.30
N VAL A 199 11.59 4.27 2.33
CA VAL A 199 12.21 5.44 1.69
C VAL A 199 11.16 6.28 0.98
N ALA A 200 10.27 5.66 0.20
CA ALA A 200 9.18 6.34 -0.48
C ALA A 200 8.19 7.00 0.49
N SER A 201 7.93 6.37 1.63
CA SER A 201 7.13 6.92 2.72
C SER A 201 7.77 8.17 3.31
N ALA A 202 9.07 8.12 3.63
CA ALA A 202 9.82 9.27 4.15
C ALA A 202 9.88 10.43 3.14
N LEU A 203 10.09 10.15 1.86
CA LEU A 203 10.01 11.16 0.79
C LEU A 203 8.63 11.80 0.71
N ALA A 204 7.55 11.01 0.82
CA ALA A 204 6.19 11.52 0.82
C ALA A 204 5.90 12.39 2.05
N VAL A 205 6.37 12.01 3.25
CA VAL A 205 6.27 12.83 4.46
C VAL A 205 6.99 14.17 4.27
N ARG A 206 8.23 14.14 3.77
CA ARG A 206 9.00 15.36 3.48
C ARG A 206 8.29 16.25 2.46
N ALA A 207 7.84 15.66 1.35
CA ALA A 207 7.11 16.37 0.30
C ALA A 207 5.82 17.02 0.82
N ALA A 208 5.07 16.32 1.68
CA ALA A 208 3.86 16.87 2.28
C ALA A 208 4.14 18.15 3.07
N HIS A 209 5.15 18.13 3.96
CA HIS A 209 5.50 19.29 4.78
C HIS A 209 6.17 20.43 3.99
N GLU A 210 6.88 20.12 2.90
CA GLU A 210 7.39 21.13 1.94
C GLU A 210 6.24 21.86 1.24
N ILE A 211 5.20 21.13 0.84
CA ILE A 211 4.04 21.67 0.11
C ILE A 211 3.11 22.44 1.05
N ASP A 212 2.80 21.86 2.21
CA ASP A 212 1.96 22.48 3.23
C ASP A 212 2.32 21.94 4.63
N PRO A 213 2.92 22.76 5.51
CA PRO A 213 3.30 22.33 6.86
C PRO A 213 2.09 21.99 7.76
N ALA A 214 0.86 22.32 7.35
CA ALA A 214 -0.35 21.93 8.08
C ALA A 214 -0.77 20.47 7.83
N ILE A 215 -0.27 19.85 6.75
CA ILE A 215 -0.55 18.44 6.46
C ILE A 215 0.00 17.57 7.59
N GLN A 216 -0.77 16.53 7.95
CA GLN A 216 -0.42 15.53 8.94
C GLN A 216 -0.31 14.18 8.23
N VAL A 217 0.88 13.57 8.26
CA VAL A 217 1.12 12.27 7.63
C VAL A 217 1.38 11.22 8.71
N GLY A 218 0.60 10.14 8.69
CA GLY A 218 0.74 9.00 9.60
C GLY A 218 1.25 7.74 8.91
N GLN A 219 1.83 6.84 9.71
CA GLN A 219 2.02 5.45 9.34
C GLN A 219 0.72 4.64 9.51
N MET A 220 0.67 3.46 8.92
CA MET A 220 -0.43 2.51 9.13
C MET A 220 0.13 1.09 9.20
N LEU A 221 -0.18 0.41 10.31
CA LEU A 221 0.24 -0.97 10.58
C LEU A 221 -0.97 -1.88 10.81
N ALA A 222 -0.95 -3.08 10.23
CA ALA A 222 -1.84 -4.17 10.64
C ALA A 222 -1.34 -4.72 11.98
N TYR A 223 -1.66 -4.04 13.08
CA TYR A 223 -1.16 -4.43 14.40
C TYR A 223 -2.00 -5.55 15.00
N GLN A 224 -1.34 -6.66 15.32
CA GLN A 224 -1.93 -7.81 16.01
C GLN A 224 -1.13 -8.06 17.29
N PRO A 225 -1.67 -7.69 18.48
CA PRO A 225 -0.97 -7.94 19.72
C PRO A 225 -0.90 -9.45 19.99
N THR A 226 0.31 -9.98 20.12
CA THR A 226 0.55 -11.35 20.56
C THR A 226 0.70 -11.38 22.08
N TYR A 227 -0.08 -12.24 22.75
CA TYR A 227 0.02 -12.49 24.18
C TYR A 227 0.65 -13.86 24.44
N ALA A 228 1.48 -13.95 25.47
CA ALA A 228 2.01 -15.21 25.96
C ALA A 228 0.89 -16.06 26.58
N MET A 229 0.93 -17.39 26.37
CA MET A 229 -0.07 -18.31 26.91
C MET A 229 0.07 -18.48 28.43
N THR A 230 1.30 -18.47 28.94
CA THR A 230 1.61 -18.63 30.37
C THR A 230 2.60 -17.56 30.85
N CYS A 231 2.84 -17.51 32.16
CA CYS A 231 3.87 -16.66 32.76
C CYS A 231 5.30 -17.23 32.63
N ASP A 232 5.49 -18.35 31.92
CA ASP A 232 6.81 -18.91 31.65
C ASP A 232 7.65 -17.88 30.87
N PRO A 233 8.87 -17.54 31.32
CA PRO A 233 9.77 -16.64 30.60
C PRO A 233 9.98 -17.02 29.13
N ALA A 234 9.95 -18.31 28.77
CA ALA A 234 10.06 -18.75 27.38
C ALA A 234 8.87 -18.29 26.53
N ASP A 235 7.64 -18.40 27.05
CA ASP A 235 6.44 -17.92 26.38
C ASP A 235 6.46 -16.39 26.21
N GLN A 236 6.97 -15.67 27.22
CA GLN A 236 7.13 -14.21 27.15
C GLN A 236 8.10 -13.80 26.03
N VAL A 237 9.23 -14.50 25.90
CA VAL A 237 10.21 -14.25 24.84
C VAL A 237 9.62 -14.57 23.46
N LEU A 238 8.87 -15.66 23.31
CA LEU A 238 8.21 -16.02 22.05
C LEU A 238 7.16 -14.99 21.63
N ALA A 239 6.36 -14.49 22.58
CA ALA A 239 5.39 -13.42 22.31
C ALA A 239 6.10 -12.14 21.82
N LEU A 240 7.19 -11.73 22.47
CA LEU A 240 8.01 -10.59 22.05
C LEU A 240 8.60 -10.78 20.64
N GLN A 241 9.20 -11.95 20.38
CA GLN A 241 9.78 -12.26 19.07
C GLN A 241 8.72 -12.31 17.96
N SER A 242 7.51 -12.79 18.26
CA SER A 242 6.38 -12.72 17.33
C SER A 242 6.02 -11.27 16.99
N GLN A 243 5.97 -10.39 17.99
CA GLN A 243 5.67 -8.96 17.75
C GLN A 243 6.76 -8.25 16.95
N HIS A 244 8.03 -8.63 17.10
CA HIS A 244 9.13 -8.08 16.30
C HIS A 244 8.89 -8.20 14.79
N GLY A 245 8.18 -9.23 14.31
CA GLY A 245 7.86 -9.40 12.90
C GLY A 245 6.95 -8.31 12.31
N THR A 246 6.21 -7.60 13.16
CA THR A 246 5.30 -6.51 12.78
C THR A 246 5.81 -5.14 13.24
N LEU A 247 6.31 -5.02 14.48
CA LEU A 247 6.69 -3.73 15.06
C LEU A 247 7.88 -3.07 14.38
N TRP A 248 8.78 -3.83 13.75
CA TRP A 248 9.95 -3.25 13.08
C TRP A 248 9.58 -2.29 11.94
N TYR A 249 8.42 -2.45 11.32
CA TYR A 249 7.90 -1.51 10.33
C TYR A 249 7.60 -0.13 10.97
N ALA A 250 6.99 -0.14 12.16
CA ALA A 250 6.73 1.06 12.93
C ALA A 250 8.03 1.68 13.47
N ASP A 251 8.98 0.87 13.93
CA ASP A 251 10.29 1.33 14.38
C ASP A 251 11.01 2.12 13.28
N VAL A 252 10.93 1.67 12.03
CA VAL A 252 11.50 2.43 10.90
C VAL A 252 10.69 3.69 10.60
N GLN A 253 9.36 3.60 10.45
CA GLN A 253 8.56 4.78 10.03
C GLN A 253 8.43 5.88 11.10
N THR A 254 8.50 5.53 12.39
CA THR A 254 8.35 6.51 13.49
C THR A 254 9.58 6.66 14.37
N GLY A 255 10.46 5.65 14.41
CA GLY A 255 11.75 5.74 15.10
C GLY A 255 12.91 6.12 14.18
N GLY A 256 12.69 6.10 12.87
CA GLY A 256 13.63 6.58 11.85
C GLY A 256 14.88 5.74 11.65
N ALA A 257 14.90 4.50 12.17
CA ALA A 257 16.05 3.60 12.03
C ALA A 257 15.62 2.14 12.08
N TYR A 258 16.40 1.28 11.40
CA TYR A 258 16.24 -0.16 11.52
C TYR A 258 16.60 -0.62 12.94
N PRO A 259 15.68 -1.28 13.66
CA PRO A 259 15.96 -1.73 15.02
C PRO A 259 17.02 -2.83 15.02
N ALA A 260 17.83 -2.86 16.09
CA ALA A 260 18.98 -3.77 16.18
C ALA A 260 18.59 -5.25 16.06
N TYR A 261 17.44 -5.65 16.63
CA TYR A 261 16.94 -7.02 16.55
C TYR A 261 16.65 -7.45 15.11
N ARG A 262 16.14 -6.53 14.27
CA ARG A 262 15.81 -6.80 12.87
C ARG A 262 17.06 -6.93 12.01
N LYS A 263 18.05 -6.05 12.23
CA LYS A 263 19.36 -6.15 11.57
C LYS A 263 20.05 -7.48 11.87
N ALA A 264 20.03 -7.90 13.14
CA ALA A 264 20.60 -9.19 13.55
C ALA A 264 19.84 -10.39 12.96
N GLU A 265 18.52 -10.31 12.84
CA GLU A 265 17.69 -11.34 12.21
C GLU A 265 17.99 -11.46 10.71
N MET A 266 18.04 -10.34 9.98
CA MET A 266 18.36 -10.31 8.55
C MET A 266 19.74 -10.90 8.29
N ALA A 267 20.76 -10.52 9.06
CA ALA A 267 22.11 -11.06 8.95
C ALA A 267 22.14 -12.60 9.16
N ARG A 268 21.43 -13.11 10.17
CA ARG A 268 21.33 -14.57 10.41
C ARG A 268 20.64 -15.32 9.27
N ARG A 269 19.72 -14.65 8.55
CA ARG A 269 18.98 -15.21 7.42
C ARG A 269 19.69 -15.00 6.07
N GLY A 270 20.85 -14.33 6.05
CA GLY A 270 21.55 -13.98 4.81
C GLY A 270 20.78 -12.97 3.95
N ILE A 271 19.95 -12.13 4.56
CA ILE A 271 19.24 -11.05 3.88
C ILE A 271 20.12 -9.80 3.87
N GLU A 272 20.44 -9.31 2.69
CA GLU A 272 21.27 -8.11 2.49
C GLU A 272 20.45 -7.01 1.82
N LEU A 273 20.22 -5.89 2.51
CA LEU A 273 19.51 -4.75 1.94
C LEU A 273 20.46 -3.92 1.07
N VAL A 274 20.04 -3.66 -0.16
CA VAL A 274 20.69 -2.65 -1.00
C VAL A 274 20.11 -1.30 -0.62
N MET A 275 20.92 -0.44 -0.02
CA MET A 275 20.57 0.94 0.35
C MET A 275 21.40 1.91 -0.49
N GLU A 276 20.79 3.01 -0.93
CA GLU A 276 21.51 4.10 -1.58
C GLU A 276 22.08 5.08 -0.53
N PRO A 277 23.18 5.78 -0.84
CA PRO A 277 23.66 6.87 0.03
C PRO A 277 22.55 7.88 0.29
N GLY A 278 22.27 8.20 1.56
CA GLY A 278 21.20 9.11 1.96
C GLY A 278 19.92 8.42 2.44
N ASP A 279 19.74 7.12 2.20
CA ASP A 279 18.52 6.41 2.63
C ASP A 279 18.40 6.38 4.15
N GLU A 280 19.47 6.06 4.88
CA GLU A 280 19.44 6.04 6.35
C GLU A 280 19.21 7.43 6.94
N GLU A 281 19.84 8.46 6.38
CA GLU A 281 19.64 9.84 6.81
C GLU A 281 18.21 10.32 6.57
N LEU A 282 17.62 9.97 5.43
CA LEU A 282 16.24 10.29 5.10
C LEU A 282 15.24 9.59 6.02
N LEU A 283 15.49 8.33 6.39
CA LEU A 283 14.61 7.64 7.34
C LEU A 283 14.62 8.30 8.72
N ALA A 284 15.73 8.94 9.09
CA ALA A 284 15.88 9.60 10.39
C ALA A 284 15.24 11.00 10.50
N THR A 285 14.61 11.53 9.43
CA THR A 285 13.95 12.85 9.41
C THR A 285 12.46 12.77 9.68
#